data_AF-A0A958YAR2-F1
#
_entry.id   AF-A0A958YAR2-F1
#
_cell.length_a   1.000
_cell.length_b   1.000
_cell.length_c   1.000
_cell.angle_alpha   90.00
_cell.angle_beta   90.00
_cell.angle_gamma   90.00
#
_symmetry.space_group_name_H-M   'P 1'
#
loop_
_entity.id
_entity.type
_entity.pdbx_description
1 polymer ?
#
loop_
_entity_poly.entity_id
_entity_poly.type
_entity_poly.pdbx_seq_one_letter_code
_entity_poly.pdbx_strand_id
1 'polypeptide(L)'
;MATYKKRGFKPKTKEEKEHYVEEHSTTAEVFNTLDEKATKTEEWVVKNQKYIFSVIGIIALVVLGYLGYNEFVQKPKQTEAMNEMFQAKKYFNDALTGTEKDSLFNLALNGGEGKYGMIDIAKEYGNTKAGNLAKYYAGMSYLHMRDYEKAVSYLSDFSSDEDI
;
A
#
# COMPACT_ATOMS: atom_id res chain seq x y z
N MET A 1 22.89 43.65 68.83
CA MET A 1 21.59 43.68 68.14
C MET A 1 21.29 42.24 67.71
N ALA A 2 20.36 41.55 68.39
CA ALA A 2 20.09 40.14 68.12
C ALA A 2 19.05 40.02 67.00
N THR A 3 19.42 39.40 65.88
CA THR A 3 18.53 39.09 64.76
C THR A 3 17.58 37.95 65.14
N TYR A 4 16.27 38.21 65.13
CA TYR A 4 15.24 37.20 65.34
C TYR A 4 15.21 36.23 64.15
N LYS A 5 15.72 35.01 64.34
CA LYS A 5 15.65 33.94 63.35
C LYS A 5 14.22 33.40 63.34
N LYS A 6 13.42 33.81 62.35
CA LYS A 6 12.05 33.33 62.13
C LYS A 6 12.07 31.79 62.12
N ARG A 7 11.47 31.16 63.15
CA ARG A 7 11.37 29.69 63.24
C ARG A 7 10.69 29.19 61.97
N GLY A 8 11.33 28.22 61.31
CA GLY A 8 10.78 27.58 60.11
C GLY A 8 9.35 27.11 60.34
N PHE A 9 8.51 27.30 59.33
CA PHE A 9 7.12 26.88 59.34
C PHE A 9 7.05 25.38 59.66
N LYS A 10 6.24 25.02 60.65
CA LYS A 10 5.98 23.62 61.04
C LYS A 10 4.47 23.40 61.00
N PRO A 11 3.96 22.49 60.15
CA PRO A 11 2.53 22.21 60.07
C PRO A 11 2.02 21.65 61.40
N LYS A 12 0.89 22.19 61.88
CA LYS A 12 0.36 21.96 63.23
C LYS A 12 -0.82 20.99 63.25
N THR A 13 -1.70 21.04 62.25
CA THR A 13 -2.85 20.12 62.13
C THR A 13 -2.49 18.86 61.32
N LYS A 14 -3.30 17.80 61.43
CA LYS A 14 -3.07 16.55 60.71
C LYS A 14 -3.16 16.76 59.19
N GLU A 15 -4.19 17.47 58.73
CA GLU A 15 -4.39 17.82 57.32
C GLU A 15 -3.22 18.66 56.76
N GLU A 16 -2.68 19.60 57.54
CA GLU A 16 -1.56 20.44 57.13
C GLU A 16 -0.24 19.65 57.04
N LYS A 17 -0.09 18.58 57.84
CA LYS A 17 1.04 17.65 57.75
C LYS A 17 0.93 16.72 56.55
N GLU A 18 -0.28 16.24 56.25
CA GLU A 18 -0.55 15.39 55.10
C GLU A 18 -0.36 16.16 53.79
N HIS A 19 -0.92 17.36 53.67
CA HIS A 19 -0.75 18.23 52.51
C HIS A 19 0.72 18.63 52.30
N TYR A 20 1.46 18.93 53.38
CA TYR A 20 2.90 19.23 53.30
C TYR A 20 3.73 18.01 52.84
N VAL A 21 3.32 16.79 53.23
CA VAL A 21 3.98 15.55 52.79
C VAL A 21 3.62 15.23 51.34
N GLU A 22 2.38 15.43 50.90
CA GLU A 22 1.99 15.27 49.49
C GLU A 22 2.70 16.29 48.58
N GLU A 23 2.75 17.57 48.98
CA GLU A 23 3.37 18.66 48.22
C GLU A 23 4.90 18.52 48.13
N HIS A 24 5.55 17.88 49.12
CA HIS A 24 7.00 17.66 49.13
C HIS A 24 7.41 16.20 48.86
N SER A 25 6.47 15.30 48.51
CA SER A 25 6.77 13.91 48.15
C SER A 25 6.95 13.79 46.65
N THR A 26 8.16 13.43 46.22
CA THR A 26 8.48 13.17 44.81
C THR A 26 7.62 12.05 44.22
N THR A 27 7.18 11.09 45.03
CA THR A 27 6.28 10.02 44.58
C THR A 27 4.88 10.57 44.29
N ALA A 28 4.35 11.44 45.16
CA ALA A 28 3.03 12.05 44.98
C ALA A 28 3.01 13.00 43.77
N GLU A 29 4.08 13.77 43.56
CA GLU A 29 4.25 14.61 42.35
C GLU A 29 4.22 13.76 41.06
N VAL A 30 4.90 12.62 41.05
CA VAL A 30 4.88 11.70 39.90
C VAL A 30 3.48 11.13 39.67
N PHE A 31 2.76 10.69 40.71
CA PHE A 31 1.39 10.19 40.54
C PHE A 31 0.42 11.30 40.08
N ASN A 32 0.48 12.49 40.69
CA ASN A 32 -0.37 13.61 40.30
C ASN A 32 -0.11 14.06 38.86
N THR A 33 1.15 14.06 38.41
CA THR A 33 1.48 14.42 37.02
C THR A 33 1.08 13.34 36.02
N LEU A 34 1.07 12.06 36.41
CA LEU A 34 0.55 10.96 35.58
C LEU A 34 -0.98 11.06 35.47
N ASP A 35 -1.68 11.26 36.59
CA ASP A 35 -3.14 11.45 36.60
C ASP A 35 -3.54 12.68 35.81
N GLU A 36 -2.91 13.83 36.02
CA GLU A 36 -3.22 15.06 35.29
C GLU A 36 -3.01 14.91 33.77
N LYS A 37 -1.95 14.20 33.35
CA LYS A 37 -1.72 13.91 31.93
C LYS A 37 -2.75 12.92 31.37
N ALA A 38 -3.12 11.89 32.14
CA ALA A 38 -4.15 10.95 31.76
C ALA A 38 -5.50 11.65 31.58
N THR A 39 -5.93 12.46 32.56
CA THR A 39 -7.16 13.24 32.50
C THR A 39 -7.18 14.21 31.31
N LYS A 40 -6.07 14.93 31.06
CA LYS A 40 -5.96 15.81 29.87
C LYS A 40 -6.08 15.05 28.55
N THR A 41 -5.57 13.83 28.48
CA THR A 41 -5.66 12.99 27.29
C THR A 41 -7.07 12.46 27.10
N GLU A 42 -7.73 12.02 28.17
CA GLU A 42 -9.12 11.57 28.15
C GLU A 42 -10.07 12.70 27.74
N GLU A 43 -9.95 13.88 28.35
CA GLU A 43 -10.76 15.06 28.00
C GLU A 43 -10.56 15.47 26.54
N TRP A 44 -9.32 15.43 26.04
CA TRP A 44 -9.02 15.71 24.64
C TRP A 44 -9.66 14.68 23.71
N VAL A 45 -9.58 13.39 24.03
CA VAL A 45 -10.21 12.32 23.23
C VAL A 45 -11.72 12.50 23.22
N VAL A 46 -12.37 12.72 24.36
CA VAL A 46 -13.82 12.93 24.46
C VAL A 46 -14.23 14.15 23.65
N LYS A 47 -13.47 15.26 23.75
CA LYS A 47 -13.75 16.49 22.99
C LYS A 47 -13.63 16.29 21.48
N ASN A 48 -12.68 15.46 21.02
CA ASN A 48 -12.42 15.21 19.59
C ASN A 48 -13.01 13.89 19.08
N GLN A 49 -13.78 13.17 19.90
CA GLN A 49 -14.25 11.82 19.62
C GLN A 49 -14.97 11.73 18.27
N LYS A 50 -15.85 12.70 17.95
CA LYS A 50 -16.55 12.75 16.66
C LYS A 50 -15.58 12.86 15.49
N TYR A 51 -14.58 13.73 15.59
CA TYR A 51 -13.57 13.92 14.54
C TYR A 51 -12.73 12.65 14.35
N ILE A 52 -12.30 12.02 15.45
CA ILE A 52 -11.53 10.77 15.41
C ILE A 52 -12.33 9.67 14.69
N PHE A 53 -13.59 9.44 15.08
CA PHE A 53 -14.45 8.45 14.43
C PHE A 53 -14.73 8.78 12.97
N SER A 54 -14.91 10.06 12.62
CA SER A 54 -15.08 10.47 11.22
C SER A 54 -13.83 10.17 10.39
N VAL A 55 -12.63 10.48 10.89
CA VAL A 55 -11.37 10.19 10.18
C VAL A 55 -11.18 8.68 10.01
N ILE A 56 -11.38 7.89 11.06
CA ILE A 56 -11.29 6.43 10.99
C ILE A 56 -12.31 5.87 10.00
N GLY A 57 -13.55 6.39 10.02
CA GLY A 57 -14.60 5.98 9.09
C GLY A 57 -14.23 6.25 7.64
N ILE A 58 -13.66 7.43 7.34
CA ILE A 58 -13.19 7.77 5.99
C ILE A 58 -12.06 6.83 5.55
N ILE A 59 -11.06 6.61 6.41
CA ILE A 59 -9.95 5.70 6.11
C ILE A 59 -10.47 4.29 5.85
N ALA A 60 -11.39 3.79 6.70
CA ALA A 60 -12.00 2.49 6.53
C ALA A 60 -12.75 2.38 5.20
N LEU A 61 -13.50 3.41 4.80
CA LEU A 61 -14.19 3.46 3.50
C LEU A 61 -13.21 3.42 2.33
N VAL A 62 -12.10 4.15 2.40
CA VAL A 62 -11.05 4.14 1.35
C VAL A 62 -10.43 2.75 1.24
N VAL A 63 -10.06 2.14 2.38
CA VAL A 63 -9.46 0.80 2.39
C VAL A 63 -10.44 -0.24 1.86
N LEU A 64 -11.70 -0.22 2.28
CA LEU A 64 -12.73 -1.13 1.78
C LEU A 64 -13.01 -0.91 0.30
N GLY A 65 -13.04 0.33 -0.16
CA GLY A 65 -13.18 0.66 -1.58
C GLY A 65 -12.03 0.09 -2.42
N TYR A 66 -10.79 0.24 -1.94
CA TYR A 66 -9.61 -0.34 -2.58
C TYR A 66 -9.64 -1.87 -2.59
N LEU A 67 -9.92 -2.51 -1.46
CA LEU A 67 -10.01 -3.97 -1.36
C LEU A 67 -11.13 -4.52 -2.25
N GLY A 68 -12.29 -3.86 -2.27
CA GLY A 68 -13.40 -4.21 -3.13
C GLY A 68 -13.05 -4.11 -4.61
N TYR A 69 -12.42 -3.01 -5.04
CA TYR A 69 -11.95 -2.88 -6.42
C TYR A 69 -10.92 -3.94 -6.79
N ASN A 70 -9.95 -4.21 -5.91
CA ASN A 70 -8.92 -5.21 -6.15
C ASN A 70 -9.51 -6.63 -6.26
N GLU A 71 -10.42 -7.01 -5.36
CA GLU A 71 -11.00 -8.34 -5.31
C GLU A 71 -12.02 -8.59 -6.44
N PHE A 72 -12.94 -7.65 -6.67
CA PHE A 72 -14.08 -7.85 -7.55
C PHE A 72 -13.86 -7.34 -8.98
N VAL A 73 -12.84 -6.53 -9.23
CA VAL A 73 -12.56 -5.98 -10.57
C VAL A 73 -11.19 -6.39 -11.07
N GLN A 74 -10.12 -6.10 -10.32
CA GLN A 74 -8.76 -6.35 -10.82
C GLN A 74 -8.41 -7.84 -10.88
N LYS A 75 -8.69 -8.61 -9.82
CA LYS A 75 -8.44 -10.06 -9.81
C LYS A 75 -9.17 -10.85 -10.92
N PRO A 76 -10.48 -10.67 -11.17
CA PRO A 76 -11.14 -11.38 -12.26
C PRO A 76 -10.58 -10.95 -13.62
N LYS A 77 -10.35 -9.66 -13.86
CA LYS A 77 -9.71 -9.18 -15.09
C LYS A 77 -8.32 -9.76 -15.31
N GLN A 78 -7.51 -9.87 -14.25
CA GLN A 78 -6.19 -10.51 -14.30
C GLN A 78 -6.28 -11.98 -14.71
N THR A 79 -7.24 -12.72 -14.12
CA THR A 79 -7.46 -14.14 -14.44
C THR A 79 -7.93 -14.31 -15.89
N GLU A 80 -8.86 -13.47 -16.33
CA GLU A 80 -9.36 -13.47 -17.71
C GLU A 80 -8.25 -13.17 -18.71
N ALA A 81 -7.45 -12.12 -18.45
CA ALA A 81 -6.29 -11.77 -19.27
C ALA A 81 -5.27 -12.91 -19.37
N MET A 82 -5.01 -13.62 -18.27
CA MET A 82 -4.14 -14.80 -18.28
C MET A 82 -4.71 -15.94 -19.13
N ASN A 83 -6.02 -16.16 -19.06
CA ASN A 83 -6.69 -17.18 -19.87
C ASN A 83 -6.63 -16.85 -21.36
N GLU A 84 -6.91 -15.62 -21.75
CA GLU A 84 -6.79 -15.18 -23.15
C GLU A 84 -5.34 -15.22 -23.64
N MET A 85 -4.37 -14.90 -22.79
CA MET A 85 -2.93 -15.01 -23.10
C MET A 85 -2.46 -16.43 -23.36
N PHE A 86 -3.14 -17.45 -22.86
CA PHE A 86 -2.63 -18.82 -22.87
C PHE A 86 -2.25 -19.29 -24.28
N GLN A 87 -3.09 -19.04 -25.28
CA GLN A 87 -2.81 -19.45 -26.66
C GLN A 87 -1.69 -18.64 -27.30
N ALA A 88 -1.72 -17.32 -27.16
CA ALA A 88 -0.64 -16.45 -27.66
C ALA A 88 0.72 -16.84 -27.06
N LYS A 89 0.76 -17.17 -25.77
CA LYS A 89 1.97 -17.66 -25.08
C LYS A 89 2.42 -19.01 -25.61
N LYS A 90 1.49 -19.90 -25.95
CA LYS A 90 1.81 -21.17 -26.60
C LYS A 90 2.49 -20.93 -27.95
N TYR A 91 1.92 -20.08 -28.81
CA TYR A 91 2.55 -19.73 -30.09
C TYR A 91 3.94 -19.12 -29.91
N PHE A 92 4.12 -18.23 -28.92
CA PHE A 92 5.42 -17.67 -28.59
C PHE A 92 6.44 -18.77 -28.22
N ASN A 93 6.07 -19.68 -27.33
CA ASN A 93 6.95 -20.77 -26.91
C ASN A 93 7.29 -21.71 -28.07
N ASP A 94 6.30 -22.05 -28.90
CA ASP A 94 6.50 -22.88 -30.08
C ASP A 94 7.45 -22.19 -31.08
N ALA A 95 7.36 -20.87 -31.24
CA ALA A 95 8.24 -20.06 -32.09
C ALA A 95 9.72 -20.11 -31.64
N LEU A 96 9.98 -20.20 -30.33
CA LEU A 96 11.36 -20.28 -29.82
C LEU A 96 12.05 -21.57 -30.29
N THR A 97 11.33 -22.67 -30.38
CA THR A 97 11.87 -24.01 -30.70
C THR A 97 11.62 -24.47 -32.13
N GLY A 98 10.67 -23.87 -32.85
CA GLY A 98 10.22 -24.31 -34.18
C GLY A 98 11.08 -23.83 -35.34
N THR A 99 10.78 -24.35 -36.54
CA THR A 99 11.36 -23.93 -37.82
C THR A 99 10.65 -22.73 -38.44
N GLU A 100 9.34 -22.57 -38.23
CA GLU A 100 8.52 -21.47 -38.79
C GLU A 100 8.34 -20.31 -37.79
N LYS A 101 9.48 -19.78 -37.31
CA LYS A 101 9.51 -18.83 -36.19
C LYS A 101 8.69 -17.56 -36.43
N ASP A 102 8.88 -16.91 -37.58
CA ASP A 102 8.24 -15.62 -37.87
C ASP A 102 6.72 -15.71 -37.94
N SER A 103 6.19 -16.81 -38.49
CA SER A 103 4.75 -17.07 -38.55
C SER A 103 4.17 -17.27 -37.15
N LEU A 104 4.84 -18.06 -36.31
CA LEU A 104 4.42 -18.32 -34.93
C LEU A 104 4.53 -17.06 -34.04
N PHE A 105 5.55 -16.23 -34.23
CA PHE A 105 5.62 -14.93 -33.54
C PHE A 105 4.51 -13.99 -33.98
N ASN A 106 4.13 -14.00 -35.26
CA ASN A 106 3.00 -13.22 -35.75
C ASN A 106 1.68 -13.70 -35.12
N LEU A 107 1.46 -15.01 -35.02
CA LEU A 107 0.30 -15.58 -34.30
C LEU A 107 0.32 -15.26 -32.80
N ALA A 108 1.50 -15.23 -32.17
CA ALA A 108 1.62 -14.79 -30.78
C ALA A 108 1.23 -13.31 -30.61
N LEU A 109 1.62 -12.45 -31.57
CA LEU A 109 1.37 -11.01 -31.53
C LEU A 109 -0.09 -10.65 -31.81
N ASN A 110 -0.65 -11.19 -32.89
CA ASN A 110 -1.95 -10.81 -33.44
C ASN A 110 -3.07 -11.81 -33.12
N GLY A 111 -2.73 -12.95 -32.52
CA GLY A 111 -3.69 -14.00 -32.20
C GLY A 111 -3.99 -14.92 -33.39
N GLY A 112 -4.84 -15.90 -33.14
CA GLY A 112 -5.25 -16.91 -34.12
C GLY A 112 -6.56 -17.56 -33.68
N GLU A 113 -7.30 -18.13 -34.63
CA GLU A 113 -8.52 -18.92 -34.34
C GLU A 113 -9.60 -18.16 -33.53
N GLY A 114 -9.67 -16.83 -33.70
CA GLY A 114 -10.62 -15.97 -32.98
C GLY A 114 -10.23 -15.64 -31.54
N LYS A 115 -8.99 -15.92 -31.13
CA LYS A 115 -8.42 -15.55 -29.83
C LYS A 115 -7.48 -14.36 -29.93
N TYR A 116 -7.33 -13.67 -28.80
CA TYR A 116 -6.46 -12.50 -28.71
C TYR A 116 -4.98 -12.83 -28.85
N GLY A 117 -4.26 -11.90 -29.49
CA GLY A 117 -2.81 -11.86 -29.47
C GLY A 117 -2.26 -11.04 -28.31
N MET A 118 -0.94 -11.07 -28.12
CA MET A 118 -0.26 -10.27 -27.08
C MET A 118 -0.54 -8.77 -27.21
N ILE A 119 -0.73 -8.26 -28.43
CA ILE A 119 -1.04 -6.84 -28.68
C ILE A 119 -2.43 -6.49 -28.13
N ASP A 120 -3.43 -7.32 -28.42
CA ASP A 120 -4.79 -7.10 -27.95
C ASP A 120 -4.86 -7.20 -26.43
N ILE A 121 -4.18 -8.20 -25.84
CA ILE A 121 -4.17 -8.39 -24.39
C ILE A 121 -3.47 -7.22 -23.69
N ALA A 122 -2.35 -6.73 -24.25
CA ALA A 122 -1.66 -5.56 -23.74
C ALA A 122 -2.55 -4.30 -23.77
N LYS A 123 -3.42 -4.18 -24.77
CA LYS A 123 -4.33 -3.05 -24.95
C LYS A 123 -5.55 -3.15 -24.03
N GLU A 124 -6.25 -4.29 -24.03
CA GLU A 124 -7.51 -4.46 -23.30
C GLU A 124 -7.28 -4.68 -21.79
N TYR A 125 -6.19 -5.35 -21.41
CA TYR A 125 -5.87 -5.68 -20.03
C TYR A 125 -4.62 -4.97 -19.51
N GLY A 126 -4.20 -3.86 -20.13
CA GLY A 126 -2.94 -3.16 -19.83
C GLY A 126 -2.80 -2.67 -18.38
N ASN A 127 -3.90 -2.53 -17.65
CA ASN A 127 -3.93 -2.18 -16.22
C ASN A 127 -3.78 -3.40 -15.28
N THR A 128 -3.55 -4.59 -15.81
CA THR A 128 -3.34 -5.84 -15.09
C THR A 128 -1.89 -6.30 -15.25
N LYS A 129 -1.41 -7.14 -14.33
CA LYS A 129 -0.06 -7.72 -14.43
C LYS A 129 0.07 -8.60 -15.68
N ALA A 130 -1.02 -9.27 -16.08
CA ALA A 130 -1.07 -10.06 -17.30
C ALA A 130 -0.96 -9.19 -18.56
N GLY A 131 -1.71 -8.10 -18.66
CA GLY A 131 -1.56 -7.19 -19.80
C GLY A 131 -0.18 -6.55 -19.87
N ASN A 132 0.43 -6.22 -18.72
CA ASN A 132 1.81 -5.78 -18.68
C ASN A 132 2.78 -6.88 -19.17
N LEU A 133 2.62 -8.13 -18.72
CA LEU A 133 3.39 -9.26 -19.23
C LEU A 133 3.18 -9.49 -20.75
N ALA A 134 1.99 -9.18 -21.27
CA ALA A 134 1.72 -9.26 -22.71
C ALA A 134 2.59 -8.28 -23.49
N LYS A 135 2.85 -7.07 -22.96
CA LYS A 135 3.78 -6.11 -23.56
C LYS A 135 5.18 -6.67 -23.66
N TYR A 136 5.67 -7.33 -22.61
CA TYR A 136 6.99 -7.99 -22.65
C TYR A 136 7.04 -9.05 -23.76
N TYR A 137 6.06 -9.96 -23.82
CA TYR A 137 6.02 -10.98 -24.86
C TYR A 137 5.88 -10.39 -26.27
N ALA A 138 5.10 -9.31 -26.44
CA ALA A 138 4.97 -8.61 -27.70
C ALA A 138 6.32 -8.00 -28.13
N GLY A 139 6.99 -7.30 -27.22
CA GLY A 139 8.31 -6.74 -27.45
C GLY A 139 9.35 -7.78 -27.82
N MET A 140 9.39 -8.91 -27.10
CA MET A 140 10.28 -10.03 -27.40
C MET A 140 9.97 -10.69 -28.75
N SER A 141 8.68 -10.83 -29.10
CA SER A 141 8.27 -11.35 -30.41
C SER A 141 8.78 -10.46 -31.54
N TYR A 142 8.60 -9.14 -31.42
CA TYR A 142 9.12 -8.17 -32.38
C TYR A 142 10.64 -8.17 -32.46
N LEU A 143 11.33 -8.35 -31.33
CA LEU A 143 12.78 -8.48 -31.30
C LEU A 143 13.25 -9.70 -32.10
N HIS A 144 12.60 -10.85 -31.93
CA HIS A 144 12.93 -12.05 -32.69
C HIS A 144 12.61 -11.91 -34.19
N MET A 145 11.57 -11.16 -34.54
CA MET A 145 11.20 -10.82 -35.92
C MET A 145 12.04 -9.66 -36.51
N ARG A 146 13.01 -9.12 -35.76
CA ARG A 146 13.89 -8.00 -36.14
C ARG A 146 13.16 -6.66 -36.40
N ASP A 147 11.95 -6.51 -35.87
CA ASP A 147 11.22 -5.23 -35.84
C ASP A 147 11.63 -4.46 -34.57
N TYR A 148 12.81 -3.87 -34.61
CA TYR A 148 13.43 -3.25 -33.43
C TYR A 148 12.65 -2.03 -32.93
N GLU A 149 11.97 -1.29 -33.82
CA GLU A 149 11.21 -0.09 -33.45
C GLU A 149 10.02 -0.47 -32.56
N LYS A 150 9.23 -1.48 -32.97
CA LYS A 150 8.13 -1.97 -32.15
C LYS A 150 8.61 -2.71 -30.92
N ALA A 151 9.72 -3.46 -31.02
CA ALA A 151 10.32 -4.11 -29.86
C ALA A 151 10.62 -3.10 -28.74
N VAL A 152 11.28 -1.99 -29.08
CA VAL A 152 11.57 -0.91 -28.13
C VAL A 152 10.28 -0.33 -27.56
N SER A 153 9.29 -0.01 -28.40
CA SER A 153 8.00 0.55 -27.93
C SER A 153 7.29 -0.33 -26.91
N TYR A 154 7.21 -1.64 -27.15
CA TYR A 154 6.53 -2.55 -26.21
C TYR A 154 7.36 -2.86 -24.97
N LEU A 155 8.68 -2.95 -25.09
CA LEU A 155 9.57 -3.21 -23.95
C LEU A 155 9.73 -1.97 -23.06
N SER A 156 9.66 -0.75 -23.60
CA SER A 156 9.67 0.48 -22.80
C SER A 156 8.39 0.67 -22.00
N ASP A 157 7.26 0.19 -22.54
CA ASP A 157 5.96 0.28 -21.89
C ASP A 157 5.72 -0.82 -20.85
N PHE A 158 6.61 -1.82 -20.82
CA PHE A 158 6.63 -2.85 -19.79
C PHE A 158 7.30 -2.32 -18.52
N SER A 159 6.57 -2.39 -17.41
CA SER A 159 7.11 -2.03 -16.09
C SER A 159 7.22 -3.28 -15.24
N SER A 160 8.40 -3.60 -14.71
CA SER A 160 8.53 -4.59 -13.65
C SER A 160 8.75 -3.87 -12.33
N ASP A 161 7.93 -4.15 -11.32
CA ASP A 161 8.20 -3.73 -9.93
C ASP A 161 9.34 -4.56 -9.30
N GLU A 162 9.91 -5.52 -10.04
CA GLU A 162 11.09 -6.26 -9.63
C GLU A 162 12.33 -5.42 -9.97
N ASP A 163 12.76 -4.59 -9.00
CA ASP A 163 14.16 -4.18 -8.91
C ASP A 163 15.01 -5.46 -8.89
N ILE A 164 15.93 -5.57 -9.86
CA ILE A 164 16.83 -6.73 -10.06
C ILE A 164 17.80 -6.89 -8.88
#